data_AF-A0A3C1D9C2-F1
#
_entry.id   AF-A0A3C1D9C2-F1
#
_cell.length_a   1.000
_cell.length_b   1.000
_cell.length_c   1.000
_cell.angle_alpha   90.00
_cell.angle_beta   90.00
_cell.angle_gamma   90.00
#
_symmetry.space_group_name_H-M   'P 1'
#
loop_
_entity.id
_entity.type
_entity.pdbx_description
1 polymer ?
#
loop_
_entity_poly.entity_id
_entity_poly.type
_entity_poly.pdbx_seq_one_letter_code
_entity_poly.pdbx_strand_id
1 'polypeptide(L)'
;MGDVLVQLQNALHVISQAVLYPVIVLLLAMVCYALFSVGSVVVEFARERRHFTVVIPKFLRAIKETPVAEMPATIAHSGLLFEQRDVLQTVFENRDLDEEGLWALAKRLLVGEKARRQKVVSRNDAVAKLAPMVGLMGTLIPLGPGIVAFGRGDGTVMAQAMLVAFDTTVTGLIVAAVMFVMARVRKRWYASYQASLEAAVTTLLERIGNMPEDQRSTGGSDKGWVNGRARTASNGAPEQPTASAVLGSAPASSPGGFDSPVATAEGGHE
;
A
#
# COMPACT_ATOMS: atom_id res chain seq x y z
N MET A 1 -5.92 -38.25 35.46
CA MET A 1 -5.66 -38.04 34.01
C MET A 1 -6.83 -37.38 33.31
N GLY A 2 -8.07 -37.87 33.47
CA GLY A 2 -9.25 -37.28 32.81
C GLY A 2 -9.40 -35.77 33.01
N ASP A 3 -9.20 -35.27 34.22
CA ASP A 3 -9.39 -33.84 34.57
C ASP A 3 -8.46 -32.91 33.78
N VAL A 4 -7.21 -33.35 33.57
CA VAL A 4 -6.21 -32.61 32.78
C VAL A 4 -6.64 -32.56 31.31
N LEU A 5 -7.19 -33.66 30.78
CA LEU A 5 -7.68 -33.71 29.40
C LEU A 5 -8.93 -32.83 29.20
N VAL A 6 -9.83 -32.78 30.19
CA VAL A 6 -11.00 -31.87 30.20
C VAL A 6 -10.55 -30.41 30.30
N GLN A 7 -9.57 -30.08 31.14
CA GLN A 7 -9.00 -28.73 31.22
C GLN A 7 -8.36 -28.29 29.89
N LEU A 8 -7.58 -29.17 29.25
CA LEU A 8 -7.00 -28.92 27.92
C LEU A 8 -8.06 -28.71 26.83
N GLN A 9 -9.13 -29.52 26.83
CA GLN A 9 -10.24 -29.39 25.89
C GLN A 9 -11.01 -28.08 26.09
N ASN A 10 -11.28 -27.69 27.34
CA ASN A 10 -11.94 -26.43 27.67
C ASN A 10 -11.09 -25.23 27.27
N ALA A 11 -9.77 -25.26 27.53
CA ALA A 11 -8.85 -24.21 27.10
C ALA A 11 -8.83 -24.06 25.58
N LEU A 12 -8.74 -25.18 24.83
CA LEU A 12 -8.78 -25.17 23.37
C LEU A 12 -10.12 -24.62 22.83
N HIS A 13 -11.25 -24.96 23.47
CA HIS A 13 -12.55 -24.44 23.07
C HIS A 13 -12.67 -22.92 23.30
N VAL A 14 -12.24 -22.41 24.46
CA VAL A 14 -12.22 -20.97 24.77
C VAL A 14 -11.32 -20.21 23.80
N ILE A 15 -10.11 -20.72 23.50
CA ILE A 15 -9.19 -20.12 22.52
C ILE A 15 -9.84 -20.08 21.13
N SER A 16 -10.48 -21.17 20.70
CA SER A 16 -11.17 -21.23 19.40
C SER A 16 -12.31 -20.21 19.29
N GLN A 17 -13.19 -20.13 20.30
CA GLN A 17 -14.29 -19.16 20.30
C GLN A 17 -13.80 -17.71 20.39
N ALA A 18 -12.73 -17.43 21.15
CA ALA A 18 -12.12 -16.11 21.20
C ALA A 18 -11.54 -15.65 19.84
N VAL A 19 -11.20 -16.59 18.95
CA VAL A 19 -10.71 -16.30 17.60
C VAL A 19 -11.84 -16.01 16.59
N LEU A 20 -13.11 -16.33 16.89
CA LEU A 20 -14.24 -16.08 15.97
C LEU A 20 -14.39 -14.61 15.58
N TYR A 21 -14.45 -13.71 16.59
CA TYR A 21 -14.62 -12.28 16.35
C TYR A 21 -13.47 -11.66 15.53
N PRO A 22 -12.17 -11.84 15.86
CA PRO A 22 -11.09 -11.31 15.03
C PRO A 22 -11.01 -11.97 13.65
N VAL A 23 -11.47 -13.22 13.45
CA VAL A 23 -11.62 -13.82 12.11
C VAL A 23 -12.67 -13.09 11.28
N ILE A 24 -13.84 -12.76 11.86
CA ILE A 24 -14.89 -11.98 11.18
C ILE A 24 -14.41 -10.56 10.87
N VAL A 25 -13.76 -9.87 11.82
CA VAL A 25 -13.20 -8.53 11.60
C VAL A 25 -12.11 -8.54 10.52
N LEU A 26 -11.24 -9.56 10.51
CA LEU A 26 -10.22 -9.73 9.48
C LEU A 26 -10.84 -9.98 8.10
N LEU A 27 -11.90 -10.79 8.01
CA LEU A 27 -12.63 -11.05 6.77
C LEU A 27 -13.26 -9.76 6.22
N LEU A 28 -13.93 -8.98 7.07
CA LEU A 28 -14.49 -7.67 6.69
C LEU A 28 -13.40 -6.68 6.25
N ALA A 29 -12.24 -6.66 6.91
CA ALA A 29 -11.10 -5.87 6.46
C ALA A 29 -10.57 -6.31 5.08
N MET A 30 -10.60 -7.62 4.77
CA MET A 30 -10.27 -8.12 3.42
C MET A 30 -11.33 -7.75 2.37
N VAL A 31 -12.63 -7.69 2.74
CA VAL A 31 -13.69 -7.16 1.85
C VAL A 31 -13.43 -5.69 1.51
N CYS A 32 -13.19 -4.85 2.51
CA CYS A 32 -12.86 -3.43 2.30
C CYS A 32 -11.60 -3.26 1.45
N TYR A 33 -10.56 -4.08 1.67
CA TYR A 33 -9.35 -4.08 0.84
C TYR A 33 -9.63 -4.52 -0.61
N ALA A 34 -10.54 -5.49 -0.83
CA ALA A 34 -10.93 -5.92 -2.16
C ALA A 34 -11.69 -4.83 -2.93
N LEU A 35 -12.62 -4.13 -2.27
CA LEU A 35 -13.34 -2.99 -2.87
C LEU A 35 -12.38 -1.86 -3.25
N PHE A 36 -11.43 -1.51 -2.36
CA PHE A 36 -10.37 -0.54 -2.65
C PHE A 36 -9.43 -1.01 -3.79
N SER A 37 -9.11 -2.31 -3.82
CA SER A 37 -8.30 -2.90 -4.89
C SER A 37 -9.00 -2.79 -6.25
N VAL A 38 -10.30 -3.09 -6.32
CA VAL A 38 -11.11 -2.91 -7.55
C VAL A 38 -11.15 -1.43 -7.95
N GLY A 39 -11.47 -0.52 -7.03
CA GLY A 39 -11.53 0.92 -7.32
C GLY A 39 -10.21 1.47 -7.88
N SER A 40 -9.08 1.08 -7.28
CA SER A 40 -7.76 1.46 -7.80
C SER A 40 -7.47 0.88 -9.19
N VAL A 41 -7.84 -0.39 -9.49
CA VAL A 41 -7.70 -0.95 -10.85
C VAL A 41 -8.58 -0.22 -11.87
N VAL A 42 -9.80 0.21 -11.49
CA VAL A 42 -10.70 0.95 -12.39
C VAL A 42 -10.13 2.33 -12.73
N VAL A 43 -9.58 3.05 -11.75
CA VAL A 43 -8.89 4.34 -11.98
C VAL A 43 -7.62 4.17 -12.81
N GLU A 44 -6.82 3.15 -12.50
CA GLU A 44 -5.61 2.74 -13.26
C GLU A 44 -5.98 2.45 -14.73
N PHE A 45 -7.02 1.62 -14.97
CA PHE A 45 -7.53 1.29 -16.31
C PHE A 45 -8.05 2.51 -17.09
N ALA A 46 -8.86 3.36 -16.47
CA ALA A 46 -9.44 4.53 -17.11
C ALA A 46 -8.37 5.53 -17.56
N ARG A 47 -7.31 5.68 -16.76
CA ARG A 47 -6.14 6.49 -17.09
C ARG A 47 -5.29 5.85 -18.21
N GLU A 48 -5.02 4.55 -18.12
CA GLU A 48 -4.10 3.88 -19.03
C GLU A 48 -4.65 3.74 -20.46
N ARG A 49 -5.94 3.43 -20.59
CA ARG A 49 -6.60 3.06 -21.87
C ARG A 49 -6.61 4.21 -22.90
N ARG A 50 -6.25 5.43 -22.52
CA ARG A 50 -6.05 6.58 -23.43
C ARG A 50 -4.59 6.90 -23.79
N HIS A 51 -3.61 6.53 -22.96
CA HIS A 51 -2.22 6.97 -23.15
C HIS A 51 -1.30 5.85 -23.66
N PHE A 52 -1.13 4.77 -22.90
CA PHE A 52 0.16 4.06 -22.91
C PHE A 52 0.55 3.43 -24.25
N THR A 53 -0.35 2.65 -24.85
CA THR A 53 -0.07 1.89 -26.08
C THR A 53 0.17 2.79 -27.30
N VAL A 54 -0.35 4.03 -27.29
CA VAL A 54 -0.23 5.00 -28.40
C VAL A 54 0.95 5.95 -28.20
N VAL A 55 1.35 6.19 -26.95
CA VAL A 55 2.43 7.13 -26.60
C VAL A 55 3.82 6.53 -26.80
N ILE A 56 4.06 5.26 -26.43
CA ILE A 56 5.42 4.67 -26.53
C ILE A 56 6.01 4.74 -27.96
N PRO A 57 5.31 4.36 -29.05
CA PRO A 57 5.88 4.46 -30.39
C PRO A 57 6.16 5.90 -30.85
N LYS A 58 5.41 6.89 -30.32
CA LYS A 58 5.66 8.31 -30.58
C LYS A 58 6.86 8.82 -29.80
N PHE A 59 7.02 8.39 -28.55
CA PHE A 59 8.15 8.77 -27.70
C PHE A 59 9.49 8.23 -28.24
N LEU A 60 9.52 6.98 -28.69
CA LEU A 60 10.73 6.39 -29.30
C LEU A 60 11.15 7.09 -30.60
N ARG A 61 10.19 7.62 -31.38
CA ARG A 61 10.48 8.50 -32.52
C ARG A 61 10.98 9.87 -32.09
N ALA A 62 10.30 10.50 -31.13
CA ALA A 62 10.71 11.81 -30.60
C ALA A 62 12.14 11.80 -30.04
N ILE A 63 12.53 10.78 -29.24
CA ILE A 63 13.93 10.64 -28.77
C ILE A 63 14.94 10.53 -29.93
N LYS A 64 14.54 9.94 -31.06
CA LYS A 64 15.42 9.77 -32.23
C LYS A 64 15.49 11.04 -33.09
N GLU A 65 14.44 11.85 -33.10
CA GLU A 65 14.26 13.04 -33.95
C GLU A 65 14.66 14.36 -33.24
N THR A 66 14.51 14.47 -31.92
CA THR A 66 14.80 15.70 -31.14
C THR A 66 16.32 15.95 -30.96
N PRO A 67 16.80 17.22 -31.04
CA PRO A 67 18.18 17.60 -30.67
C PRO A 67 18.53 17.33 -29.20
N VAL A 68 19.82 17.09 -28.90
CA VAL A 68 20.28 16.72 -27.54
C VAL A 68 19.89 17.74 -26.47
N ALA A 69 19.96 19.04 -26.80
CA ALA A 69 19.58 20.13 -25.88
C ALA A 69 18.09 20.12 -25.47
N GLU A 70 17.21 19.57 -26.31
CA GLU A 70 15.76 19.54 -26.09
C GLU A 70 15.26 18.20 -25.50
N MET A 71 16.12 17.18 -25.41
CA MET A 71 15.75 15.88 -24.84
C MET A 71 15.14 15.95 -23.43
N PRO A 72 15.60 16.80 -22.48
CA PRO A 72 14.93 16.98 -21.18
C PRO A 72 13.49 17.47 -21.32
N ALA A 73 13.24 18.42 -22.24
CA ALA A 73 11.90 18.94 -22.51
C ALA A 73 11.01 17.86 -23.14
N THR A 74 11.51 17.09 -24.09
CA THR A 74 10.79 15.97 -24.72
C THR A 74 10.48 14.85 -23.71
N ILE A 75 11.41 14.49 -22.82
CA ILE A 75 11.14 13.56 -21.69
C ILE A 75 10.05 14.15 -20.77
N ALA A 76 10.09 15.46 -20.49
CA ALA A 76 9.12 16.14 -19.64
C ALA A 76 7.71 16.32 -20.27
N HIS A 77 7.58 16.30 -21.59
CA HIS A 77 6.30 16.46 -22.30
C HIS A 77 5.78 15.17 -22.95
N SER A 78 6.56 14.09 -22.88
CA SER A 78 6.32 12.75 -23.44
C SER A 78 4.97 12.09 -23.15
N GLY A 79 4.21 12.53 -22.14
CA GLY A 79 2.98 11.87 -21.70
C GLY A 79 3.17 10.54 -20.96
N LEU A 80 4.43 10.16 -20.66
CA LEU A 80 4.80 9.01 -19.83
C LEU A 80 4.39 9.18 -18.35
N LEU A 81 4.37 8.08 -17.59
CA LEU A 81 4.15 8.15 -16.14
C LEU A 81 5.30 8.92 -15.45
N PHE A 82 4.97 9.59 -14.34
CA PHE A 82 5.93 10.36 -13.55
C PHE A 82 7.15 9.51 -13.14
N GLU A 83 6.92 8.27 -12.69
CA GLU A 83 7.98 7.31 -12.31
C GLU A 83 8.95 6.99 -13.46
N GLN A 84 8.42 6.78 -14.67
CA GLN A 84 9.21 6.47 -15.87
C GLN A 84 10.04 7.68 -16.31
N ARG A 85 9.49 8.89 -16.16
CA ARG A 85 10.20 10.15 -16.41
C ARG A 85 11.32 10.38 -15.41
N ASP A 86 11.08 10.11 -14.11
CA ASP A 86 12.07 10.14 -13.02
C ASP A 86 13.29 9.28 -13.39
N VAL A 87 13.05 8.05 -13.87
CA VAL A 87 14.10 7.11 -14.32
C VAL A 87 14.84 7.62 -15.56
N LEU A 88 14.12 8.02 -16.62
CA LEU A 88 14.75 8.48 -17.88
C LEU A 88 15.52 9.79 -17.70
N GLN A 89 15.02 10.71 -16.88
CA GLN A 89 15.72 11.94 -16.51
C GLN A 89 16.98 11.63 -15.69
N THR A 90 16.91 10.73 -14.70
CA THR A 90 18.09 10.31 -13.93
C THR A 90 19.19 9.74 -14.83
N VAL A 91 18.83 8.91 -15.83
CA VAL A 91 19.79 8.36 -16.81
C VAL A 91 20.38 9.46 -17.70
N PHE A 92 19.59 10.45 -18.14
CA PHE A 92 20.10 11.55 -18.97
C PHE A 92 20.94 12.59 -18.20
N GLU A 93 20.67 12.78 -16.91
CA GLU A 93 21.42 13.70 -16.04
C GLU A 93 22.80 13.12 -15.66
N ASN A 94 22.97 11.80 -15.62
CA ASN A 94 24.24 11.11 -15.34
C ASN A 94 24.97 10.65 -16.63
N ARG A 95 24.75 11.33 -17.76
CA ARG A 95 25.30 10.96 -19.09
C ARG A 95 26.81 11.21 -19.26
N ASP A 96 27.44 11.76 -18.23
CA ASP A 96 28.86 11.99 -18.04
C ASP A 96 29.61 10.73 -17.54
N LEU A 97 28.89 9.72 -17.07
CA LEU A 97 29.43 8.40 -16.75
C LEU A 97 29.96 7.67 -18.00
N ASP A 98 30.86 6.72 -17.76
CA ASP A 98 31.30 5.76 -18.78
C ASP A 98 30.14 4.88 -19.26
N GLU A 99 30.30 4.23 -20.41
CA GLU A 99 29.21 3.45 -21.03
C GLU A 99 28.79 2.24 -20.18
N GLU A 100 29.72 1.58 -19.48
CA GLU A 100 29.40 0.45 -18.59
C GLU A 100 28.70 0.93 -17.30
N GLY A 101 29.22 1.99 -16.68
CA GLY A 101 28.66 2.62 -15.48
C GLY A 101 27.25 3.18 -15.71
N LEU A 102 27.02 3.84 -16.84
CA LEU A 102 25.70 4.34 -17.24
C LEU A 102 24.71 3.18 -17.49
N TRP A 103 25.15 2.11 -18.14
CA TRP A 103 24.32 0.91 -18.35
C TRP A 103 24.00 0.19 -17.03
N ALA A 104 24.95 0.14 -16.10
CA ALA A 104 24.77 -0.40 -14.76
C ALA A 104 23.78 0.43 -13.91
N LEU A 105 23.88 1.77 -13.97
CA LEU A 105 22.92 2.69 -13.34
C LEU A 105 21.50 2.47 -13.88
N ALA A 106 21.34 2.46 -15.20
CA ALA A 106 20.07 2.25 -15.87
C ALA A 106 19.44 0.89 -15.49
N LYS A 107 20.24 -0.19 -15.49
CA LYS A 107 19.83 -1.53 -15.07
C LYS A 107 19.40 -1.57 -13.59
N ARG A 108 20.12 -0.89 -12.70
CA ARG A 108 19.78 -0.77 -11.27
C ARG A 108 18.43 -0.06 -11.08
N LEU A 109 18.17 1.01 -11.82
CA LEU A 109 16.89 1.73 -11.79
C LEU A 109 15.73 0.86 -12.30
N LEU A 110 15.91 0.19 -13.45
CA LEU A 110 14.93 -0.76 -14.02
C LEU A 110 14.56 -1.90 -13.06
N VAL A 111 15.53 -2.43 -12.30
CA VAL A 111 15.30 -3.47 -11.28
C VAL A 111 14.58 -2.90 -10.05
N GLY A 112 14.95 -1.70 -9.59
CA GLY A 112 14.29 -1.02 -8.47
C GLY A 112 12.81 -0.71 -8.75
N GLU A 113 12.52 -0.20 -9.94
CA GLU A 113 11.18 0.04 -10.48
C GLU A 113 10.32 -1.25 -10.45
N LYS A 114 10.85 -2.32 -11.04
CA LYS A 114 10.22 -3.67 -11.09
C LYS A 114 9.92 -4.21 -9.70
N ALA A 115 10.84 -4.03 -8.75
CA ALA A 115 10.68 -4.46 -7.37
C ALA A 115 9.58 -3.70 -6.61
N ARG A 116 9.37 -2.39 -6.89
CA ARG A 116 8.24 -1.63 -6.32
C ARG A 116 6.90 -2.17 -6.83
N ARG A 117 6.75 -2.29 -8.16
CA ARG A 117 5.50 -2.77 -8.79
C ARG A 117 5.15 -4.21 -8.38
N GLN A 118 6.15 -5.08 -8.22
CA GLN A 118 5.95 -6.45 -7.74
C GLN A 118 5.34 -6.53 -6.33
N LYS A 119 5.65 -5.60 -5.42
CA LYS A 119 5.10 -5.57 -4.04
C LYS A 119 3.58 -5.33 -4.00
N VAL A 120 3.03 -4.60 -4.97
CA VAL A 120 1.57 -4.36 -5.07
C VAL A 120 0.87 -5.64 -5.54
N VAL A 121 1.45 -6.32 -6.55
CA VAL A 121 0.91 -7.58 -7.07
C VAL A 121 0.99 -8.70 -6.02
N SER A 122 2.10 -8.82 -5.27
CA SER A 122 2.26 -9.87 -4.26
C SER A 122 1.32 -9.70 -3.05
N ARG A 123 1.00 -8.47 -2.64
CA ARG A 123 -0.03 -8.22 -1.61
C ARG A 123 -1.41 -8.69 -2.06
N ASN A 124 -1.78 -8.43 -3.32
CA ASN A 124 -3.06 -8.87 -3.87
C ASN A 124 -3.15 -10.40 -3.97
N ASP A 125 -2.07 -11.06 -4.44
CA ASP A 125 -1.95 -12.51 -4.53
C ASP A 125 -1.94 -13.20 -3.14
N ALA A 126 -1.36 -12.57 -2.12
CA ALA A 126 -1.42 -13.05 -0.73
C ALA A 126 -2.85 -13.00 -0.17
N VAL A 127 -3.56 -11.89 -0.31
CA VAL A 127 -4.97 -11.80 0.14
C VAL A 127 -5.86 -12.78 -0.62
N ALA A 128 -5.63 -12.98 -1.93
CA ALA A 128 -6.37 -13.97 -2.71
C ALA A 128 -6.21 -15.42 -2.20
N LYS A 129 -5.08 -15.75 -1.55
CA LYS A 129 -4.80 -17.06 -0.96
C LYS A 129 -5.24 -17.20 0.49
N LEU A 130 -5.24 -16.10 1.25
CA LEU A 130 -5.61 -16.08 2.66
C LEU A 130 -7.12 -15.95 2.88
N ALA A 131 -7.84 -15.21 2.04
CA ALA A 131 -9.28 -14.99 2.21
C ALA A 131 -10.14 -16.28 2.27
N PRO A 132 -9.88 -17.34 1.48
CA PRO A 132 -10.59 -18.62 1.63
C PRO A 132 -10.29 -19.31 2.96
N MET A 133 -9.06 -19.19 3.47
CA MET A 133 -8.64 -19.79 4.74
C MET A 133 -9.31 -19.09 5.93
N VAL A 134 -9.39 -17.76 5.89
CA VAL A 134 -10.12 -16.97 6.90
C VAL A 134 -11.63 -17.27 6.85
N GLY A 135 -12.22 -17.33 5.64
CA GLY A 135 -13.62 -17.71 5.47
C GLY A 135 -13.93 -19.12 5.97
N LEU A 136 -13.03 -20.09 5.74
CA LEU A 136 -13.15 -21.46 6.25
C LEU A 136 -13.06 -21.52 7.79
N MET A 137 -12.16 -20.75 8.42
CA MET A 137 -12.11 -20.67 9.89
C MET A 137 -13.41 -20.07 10.46
N GLY A 138 -14.04 -19.16 9.73
CA GLY A 138 -15.37 -18.63 10.03
C GLY A 138 -16.49 -19.67 10.07
N THR A 139 -16.30 -20.88 9.51
CA THR A 139 -17.28 -21.98 9.61
C THR A 139 -17.01 -22.92 10.76
N LEU A 140 -15.74 -23.32 10.92
CA LEU A 140 -15.36 -24.39 11.84
C LEU A 140 -15.55 -23.99 13.31
N ILE A 141 -15.44 -22.69 13.61
CA ILE A 141 -15.58 -22.17 14.97
C ILE A 141 -17.05 -22.11 15.45
N PRO A 142 -18.03 -21.51 14.72
CA PRO A 142 -19.43 -21.45 15.18
C PRO A 142 -20.18 -22.78 15.04
N LEU A 143 -19.81 -23.66 14.10
CA LEU A 143 -20.48 -24.96 13.95
C LEU A 143 -20.30 -25.89 15.17
N GLY A 144 -19.23 -25.73 15.95
CA GLY A 144 -19.04 -26.46 17.21
C GLY A 144 -20.18 -26.21 18.21
N PRO A 145 -20.38 -24.96 18.67
CA PRO A 145 -21.55 -24.58 19.47
C PRO A 145 -22.90 -24.93 18.81
N GLY A 146 -23.05 -24.73 17.50
CA GLY A 146 -24.28 -25.04 16.77
C GLY A 146 -24.70 -26.51 16.88
N ILE A 147 -23.77 -27.44 16.65
CA ILE A 147 -24.02 -28.89 16.74
C ILE A 147 -24.34 -29.30 18.20
N VAL A 148 -23.69 -28.69 19.18
CA VAL A 148 -23.98 -28.93 20.61
C VAL A 148 -25.37 -28.41 21.01
N ALA A 149 -25.82 -27.29 20.45
CA ALA A 149 -27.17 -26.76 20.64
C ALA A 149 -28.24 -27.65 19.96
N PHE A 150 -27.97 -28.11 18.74
CA PHE A 150 -28.84 -29.06 18.03
C PHE A 150 -29.04 -30.36 18.81
N GLY A 151 -27.96 -30.91 19.40
CA GLY A 151 -28.02 -32.09 20.28
C GLY A 151 -28.83 -31.90 21.58
N ARG A 152 -29.26 -30.67 21.89
CA ARG A 152 -30.15 -30.32 23.02
C ARG A 152 -31.57 -29.97 22.57
N GLY A 153 -31.87 -30.06 21.27
CA GLY A 153 -33.16 -29.69 20.68
C GLY A 153 -33.27 -28.22 20.24
N ASP A 154 -32.23 -27.40 20.43
CA ASP A 154 -32.24 -26.00 19.98
C ASP A 154 -31.80 -25.88 18.52
N GLY A 155 -32.79 -26.03 17.63
CA GLY A 155 -32.60 -25.79 16.19
C GLY A 155 -32.36 -24.32 15.83
N THR A 156 -32.66 -23.36 16.71
CA THR A 156 -32.56 -21.92 16.40
C THR A 156 -31.11 -21.45 16.44
N VAL A 157 -30.36 -21.84 17.48
CA VAL A 157 -28.92 -21.57 17.60
C VAL A 157 -28.14 -22.31 16.52
N MET A 158 -28.54 -23.53 16.16
CA MET A 158 -27.94 -24.28 15.04
C MET A 158 -28.13 -23.54 13.70
N ALA A 159 -29.35 -23.07 13.40
CA ALA A 159 -29.62 -22.33 12.18
C ALA A 159 -28.80 -21.02 12.09
N GLN A 160 -28.67 -20.27 13.20
CA GLN A 160 -27.84 -19.07 13.26
C GLN A 160 -26.34 -19.39 13.03
N ALA A 161 -25.82 -20.45 13.67
CA ALA A 161 -24.44 -20.89 13.48
C ALA A 161 -24.14 -21.31 12.02
N MET A 162 -25.11 -21.97 11.36
CA MET A 162 -24.99 -22.34 9.94
C MET A 162 -25.01 -21.14 9.01
N LEU A 163 -25.86 -20.13 9.25
CA LEU A 163 -25.89 -18.89 8.45
C LEU A 163 -24.54 -18.18 8.47
N VAL A 164 -23.97 -17.93 9.66
CA VAL A 164 -22.65 -17.29 9.81
C VAL A 164 -21.54 -18.10 9.11
N ALA A 165 -21.59 -19.43 9.20
CA ALA A 165 -20.65 -20.32 8.51
C ALA A 165 -20.76 -20.22 6.97
N PHE A 166 -21.96 -20.17 6.41
CA PHE A 166 -22.11 -20.03 4.96
C PHE A 166 -21.68 -18.63 4.49
N ASP A 167 -22.09 -17.57 5.19
CA ASP A 167 -21.77 -16.19 4.84
C ASP A 167 -20.25 -15.92 4.87
N THR A 168 -19.53 -16.43 5.87
CA THR A 168 -18.06 -16.30 5.95
C THR A 168 -17.33 -17.03 4.82
N THR A 169 -17.82 -18.21 4.41
CA THR A 169 -17.27 -18.96 3.26
C THR A 169 -17.53 -18.24 1.94
N VAL A 170 -18.79 -17.88 1.67
CA VAL A 170 -19.18 -17.21 0.42
C VAL A 170 -18.43 -15.88 0.28
N THR A 171 -18.36 -15.09 1.35
CA THR A 171 -17.59 -13.85 1.39
C THR A 171 -16.09 -14.10 1.15
N GLY A 172 -15.48 -15.07 1.84
CA GLY A 172 -14.06 -15.40 1.67
C GLY A 172 -13.69 -15.85 0.25
N LEU A 173 -14.56 -16.62 -0.40
CA LEU A 173 -14.38 -17.06 -1.80
C LEU A 173 -14.59 -15.91 -2.80
N ILE A 174 -15.56 -15.03 -2.59
CA ILE A 174 -15.79 -13.85 -3.43
C ILE A 174 -14.57 -12.90 -3.35
N VAL A 175 -14.09 -12.59 -2.14
CA VAL A 175 -12.88 -11.79 -1.93
C VAL A 175 -11.68 -12.42 -2.62
N ALA A 176 -11.50 -13.73 -2.49
CA ALA A 176 -10.40 -14.46 -3.14
C ALA A 176 -10.44 -14.34 -4.67
N ALA A 177 -11.60 -14.58 -5.27
CA ALA A 177 -11.81 -14.50 -6.71
C ALA A 177 -11.55 -13.09 -7.25
N VAL A 178 -12.12 -12.06 -6.60
CA VAL A 178 -11.89 -10.65 -6.95
C VAL A 178 -10.40 -10.31 -6.87
N MET A 179 -9.73 -10.66 -5.76
CA MET A 179 -8.32 -10.33 -5.55
C MET A 179 -7.39 -11.07 -6.52
N PHE A 180 -7.70 -12.32 -6.88
CA PHE A 180 -6.99 -13.06 -7.92
C PHE A 180 -7.11 -12.40 -9.29
N VAL A 181 -8.31 -11.97 -9.68
CA VAL A 181 -8.52 -11.25 -10.96
C VAL A 181 -7.77 -9.92 -10.95
N MET A 182 -7.86 -9.13 -9.88
CA MET A 182 -7.12 -7.86 -9.76
C MET A 182 -5.60 -8.07 -9.82
N ALA A 183 -5.06 -9.10 -9.16
CA ALA A 183 -3.64 -9.45 -9.24
C ALA A 183 -3.22 -9.85 -10.67
N ARG A 184 -4.02 -10.67 -11.35
CA ARG A 184 -3.77 -11.14 -12.72
C ARG A 184 -3.81 -9.99 -13.74
N VAL A 185 -4.74 -9.05 -13.58
CA VAL A 185 -4.87 -7.85 -14.42
C VAL A 185 -3.67 -6.93 -14.25
N ARG A 186 -3.34 -6.50 -13.03
CA ARG A 186 -2.16 -5.64 -12.78
C ARG A 186 -0.86 -6.29 -13.26
N LYS A 187 -0.67 -7.61 -13.02
CA LYS A 187 0.51 -8.34 -13.50
C LYS A 187 0.68 -8.29 -15.02
N ARG A 188 -0.42 -8.28 -15.79
CA ARG A 188 -0.38 -8.16 -17.26
C ARG A 188 0.03 -6.74 -17.70
N TRP A 189 -0.50 -5.70 -17.07
CA TRP A 189 -0.14 -4.32 -17.41
C TRP A 189 1.28 -3.97 -16.98
N TYR A 190 1.70 -4.36 -15.77
CA TYR A 190 3.05 -4.09 -15.26
C TYR A 190 4.15 -4.77 -16.09
N ALA A 191 3.87 -5.94 -16.67
CA ALA A 191 4.77 -6.57 -17.65
C ALA A 191 4.93 -5.71 -18.91
N SER A 192 3.85 -5.11 -19.41
CA SER A 192 3.90 -4.19 -20.56
C SER A 192 4.66 -2.90 -20.22
N TYR A 193 4.42 -2.30 -19.06
CA TYR A 193 5.14 -1.08 -18.64
C TYR A 193 6.64 -1.33 -18.49
N GLN A 194 7.03 -2.49 -17.95
CA GLN A 194 8.44 -2.86 -17.80
C GLN A 194 9.11 -2.95 -19.18
N ALA A 195 8.52 -3.68 -20.13
CA ALA A 195 9.07 -3.82 -21.49
C ALA A 195 9.15 -2.48 -22.22
N SER A 196 8.16 -1.60 -22.04
CA SER A 196 8.19 -0.25 -22.64
C SER A 196 9.23 0.68 -22.01
N LEU A 197 9.42 0.62 -20.69
CA LEU A 197 10.47 1.39 -20.01
C LEU A 197 11.87 0.87 -20.36
N GLU A 198 12.04 -0.44 -20.47
CA GLU A 198 13.28 -1.10 -20.89
C GLU A 198 13.66 -0.72 -22.32
N ALA A 199 12.71 -0.71 -23.25
CA ALA A 199 12.90 -0.20 -24.61
C ALA A 199 13.27 1.29 -24.63
N ALA A 200 12.54 2.14 -23.88
CA ALA A 200 12.81 3.58 -23.79
C ALA A 200 14.21 3.88 -23.23
N VAL A 201 14.60 3.20 -22.16
CA VAL A 201 15.94 3.29 -21.57
C VAL A 201 17.01 2.83 -22.57
N THR A 202 16.79 1.72 -23.28
CA THR A 202 17.75 1.21 -24.27
C THR A 202 17.96 2.21 -25.41
N THR A 203 16.89 2.80 -25.96
CA THR A 203 17.02 3.83 -27.01
C THR A 203 17.65 5.14 -26.51
N LEU A 204 17.49 5.47 -25.23
CA LEU A 204 18.15 6.62 -24.62
C LEU A 204 19.67 6.37 -24.47
N LEU A 205 20.05 5.18 -24.00
CA LEU A 205 21.45 4.75 -23.90
C LEU A 205 22.12 4.68 -25.27
N GLU A 206 21.48 4.05 -26.26
CA GLU A 206 21.93 4.02 -27.65
C GLU A 206 22.15 5.44 -28.20
N ARG A 207 21.24 6.38 -27.89
CA ARG A 207 21.42 7.77 -28.34
C ARG A 207 22.52 8.52 -27.60
N ILE A 208 22.77 8.25 -26.32
CA ILE A 208 23.88 8.83 -25.53
C ILE A 208 25.23 8.28 -26.00
N GLY A 209 25.36 6.98 -26.22
CA GLY A 209 26.59 6.36 -26.76
C GLY A 209 26.98 6.90 -28.14
N ASN A 210 26.00 7.33 -28.93
CA ASN A 210 26.20 8.00 -30.23
C ASN A 210 26.41 9.53 -30.14
N MET A 211 26.51 10.14 -28.96
CA MET A 211 26.83 11.58 -28.82
C MET A 211 28.35 11.81 -28.90
N PRO A 212 28.82 12.89 -29.58
CA PRO A 212 30.20 13.35 -29.42
C PRO A 212 30.48 13.82 -27.98
N GLU A 213 31.75 13.80 -27.57
CA GLU A 213 32.16 13.92 -26.16
C GLU A 213 31.89 15.31 -25.54
N ASP A 214 31.86 16.35 -26.37
CA ASP A 214 31.44 17.72 -26.02
C ASP A 214 30.00 17.77 -25.46
N GLN A 215 29.11 16.94 -25.99
CA GLN A 215 27.69 16.92 -25.61
C GLN A 215 27.39 16.00 -24.41
N ARG A 216 28.33 15.12 -24.04
CA ARG A 216 28.25 14.30 -22.81
C ARG A 216 28.57 15.16 -21.58
N SER A 217 29.74 15.80 -21.60
CA SER A 217 30.30 16.57 -20.48
C SER A 217 29.47 17.80 -20.06
N THR A 218 28.77 18.44 -21.00
CA THR A 218 27.91 19.63 -20.77
C THR A 218 26.68 19.38 -19.86
N GLY A 219 26.48 18.17 -19.34
CA GLY A 219 25.37 17.83 -18.44
C GLY A 219 25.66 17.95 -16.93
N GLY A 220 26.87 17.63 -16.48
CA GLY A 220 27.10 17.22 -15.09
C GLY A 220 27.43 18.31 -14.07
N SER A 221 27.73 19.54 -14.51
CA SER A 221 28.60 20.42 -13.71
C SER A 221 27.96 21.28 -12.60
N ASP A 222 26.63 21.40 -12.51
CA ASP A 222 26.01 22.44 -11.65
C ASP A 222 24.71 22.02 -10.90
N LYS A 223 24.59 20.73 -10.54
CA LYS A 223 23.55 20.25 -9.61
C LYS A 223 24.12 19.27 -8.59
N GLY A 224 24.78 19.83 -7.57
CA GLY A 224 25.11 19.10 -6.35
C GLY A 224 23.86 18.47 -5.71
N TRP A 225 24.09 17.41 -4.92
CA TRP A 225 23.11 16.47 -4.36
C TRP A 225 21.89 17.10 -3.64
N VAL A 226 20.86 17.55 -4.40
CA VAL A 226 19.59 18.03 -3.83
C VAL A 226 18.75 16.83 -3.38
N ASN A 227 18.96 16.40 -2.15
CA ASN A 227 18.29 15.27 -1.52
C ASN A 227 16.79 15.56 -1.27
N GLY A 228 15.97 15.32 -2.29
CA GLY A 228 14.64 15.94 -2.43
C GLY A 228 13.41 15.04 -2.25
N ARG A 229 13.47 13.91 -1.51
CA ARG A 229 12.25 13.08 -1.29
C ARG A 229 12.15 12.36 0.06
N ALA A 230 12.60 13.00 1.14
CA ALA A 230 12.38 12.53 2.52
C ALA A 230 10.92 12.72 2.99
N ARG A 231 10.02 11.81 2.61
CA ARG A 231 8.66 11.64 3.16
C ARG A 231 8.31 10.14 3.15
N THR A 232 7.88 9.47 4.22
CA THR A 232 7.48 9.93 5.57
C THR A 232 7.99 8.97 6.66
N ALA A 233 8.54 9.50 7.75
CA ALA A 233 8.80 8.78 8.99
C ALA A 233 8.62 9.71 10.19
N SER A 234 7.38 10.14 10.44
CA SER A 234 7.03 11.03 11.56
C SER A 234 6.91 10.23 12.85
N ASN A 235 7.99 10.14 13.61
CA ASN A 235 7.94 9.72 15.01
C ASN A 235 9.05 10.43 15.80
N GLY A 236 8.69 11.15 16.86
CA GLY A 236 9.62 11.99 17.62
C GLY A 236 8.87 13.15 18.31
N ALA A 237 8.71 13.05 19.62
CA ALA A 237 8.24 14.16 20.45
C ALA A 237 9.39 15.15 20.73
N PRO A 238 9.11 16.44 21.00
CA PRO A 238 10.14 17.42 21.27
C PRO A 238 10.58 17.38 22.74
N GLU A 239 11.78 16.88 23.02
CA GLU A 239 12.53 17.32 24.20
C GLU A 239 13.13 18.71 23.92
N GLN A 240 13.05 19.63 24.89
CA GLN A 240 13.67 20.96 24.81
C GLN A 240 14.87 21.06 25.77
N PRO A 241 15.94 21.78 25.39
CA PRO A 241 17.20 21.79 26.13
C PRO A 241 17.19 22.74 27.35
N THR A 242 18.14 22.52 28.25
CA THR A 242 18.37 23.30 29.47
C THR A 242 19.26 24.52 29.23
N ALA A 243 18.99 25.65 29.92
CA ALA A 243 19.97 26.34 30.81
C ALA A 243 19.52 27.73 31.35
N SER A 244 19.34 27.81 32.68
CA SER A 244 19.75 28.91 33.61
C SER A 244 19.24 30.37 33.53
N ALA A 245 18.94 30.92 34.73
CA ALA A 245 18.76 32.33 35.14
C ALA A 245 17.47 33.04 34.64
N VAL A 246 16.75 33.85 35.45
CA VAL A 246 17.13 34.74 36.58
C VAL A 246 16.21 34.57 37.82
N LEU A 247 16.62 35.14 38.97
CA LEU A 247 15.93 35.13 40.27
C LEU A 247 14.55 35.84 40.27
N GLY A 248 13.64 35.41 41.16
CA GLY A 248 12.35 36.08 41.42
C GLY A 248 11.56 35.47 42.59
N SER A 249 11.77 35.97 43.80
CA SER A 249 11.15 35.57 45.08
C SER A 249 9.63 35.30 45.10
N ALA A 250 9.22 34.24 45.80
CA ALA A 250 7.88 34.12 46.41
C ALA A 250 7.74 35.04 47.66
N PRO A 251 6.52 35.30 48.14
CA PRO A 251 5.99 34.45 49.22
C PRO A 251 4.51 34.03 49.03
N ALA A 252 4.01 33.21 49.94
CA ALA A 252 2.67 32.61 49.87
C ALA A 252 1.68 33.18 50.89
N SER A 253 0.39 33.17 50.57
CA SER A 253 -0.68 32.88 51.52
C SER A 253 -2.03 32.58 50.83
N SER A 254 -2.76 31.63 51.40
CA SER A 254 -4.20 31.38 51.24
C SER A 254 -4.86 31.62 52.62
N PRO A 255 -6.18 31.44 52.84
CA PRO A 255 -7.28 31.14 51.90
C PRO A 255 -8.54 32.02 52.09
N GLY A 256 -9.54 31.84 51.22
CA GLY A 256 -10.93 32.27 51.44
C GLY A 256 -11.73 32.37 50.13
N GLY A 257 -13.01 31.99 50.06
CA GLY A 257 -13.84 31.31 51.06
C GLY A 257 -15.32 31.63 50.88
N PHE A 258 -16.15 30.62 50.54
CA PHE A 258 -17.58 30.74 50.21
C PHE A 258 -17.84 31.60 48.92
N ASP A 259 -18.95 31.49 48.20
CA ASP A 259 -20.21 30.77 48.47
C ASP A 259 -20.85 30.15 47.20
N SER A 260 -21.90 29.35 47.36
CA SER A 260 -22.84 28.91 46.30
C SER A 260 -24.28 29.05 46.81
N PRO A 261 -25.28 29.34 45.96
CA PRO A 261 -26.21 28.23 45.65
C PRO A 261 -27.00 28.28 44.31
N VAL A 262 -27.24 27.08 43.77
CA VAL A 262 -28.53 26.49 43.30
C VAL A 262 -29.52 27.29 42.42
N ALA A 263 -29.74 26.74 41.22
CA ALA A 263 -30.99 26.65 40.43
C ALA A 263 -30.87 25.40 39.50
N THR A 264 -31.82 24.52 39.13
CA THR A 264 -33.29 24.28 39.32
C THR A 264 -34.25 25.28 38.66
N ALA A 265 -35.23 24.91 37.81
CA ALA A 265 -35.64 23.62 37.20
C ALA A 265 -36.50 23.93 35.92
N GLU A 266 -37.31 23.08 35.24
CA GLU A 266 -37.82 21.70 35.43
C GLU A 266 -38.42 21.11 34.12
N GLY A 267 -38.74 19.80 34.07
CA GLY A 267 -39.66 19.16 33.10
C GLY A 267 -39.07 18.62 31.77
N GLY A 268 -39.70 17.66 31.07
CA GLY A 268 -40.88 16.83 31.41
C GLY A 268 -41.83 16.57 30.22
N HIS A 269 -42.39 15.36 30.12
CA HIS A 269 -43.37 14.88 29.10
C HIS A 269 -42.82 14.71 27.65
N GLU A 270 -43.25 13.73 26.84
CA GLU A 270 -44.10 12.53 27.06
C GLU A 270 -43.36 11.23 26.69
#